data_AF-A0A5E4I6S2-F1
#
_entry.id   AF-A0A5E4I6S2-F1
#
_cell.length_a   1.000
_cell.length_b   1.000
_cell.length_c   1.000
_cell.angle_alpha   90.00
_cell.angle_beta   90.00
_cell.angle_gamma   90.00
#
_symmetry.space_group_name_H-M   'P 1'
#
loop_
_entity.id
_entity.type
_entity.pdbx_description
1 polymer ?
#
loop_
_entity_poly.entity_id
_entity_poly.type
_entity_poly.pdbx_seq_one_letter_code
_entity_poly.pdbx_strand_id
1 'polypeptide(L)'
;MGKKGITAVVAIVLLLMMTVAAAGLAYMWVGGLQKGAQDTGTQGVNQIQQQAQTSLKADSMWNNSLSNISIALRNTGTTAVDLGAAGTAYYLNGQAATITGFSGQSLAPNQVLTINTNVSFPSVAQTKIIRLATPGGYDISFTCDPTTAGPGVTC
;
A
#
# COMPACT_ATOMS: atom_id res chain seq x y z
N MET A 1 1.95 -11.89 -78.48
CA MET A 1 2.71 -11.21 -77.41
C MET A 1 1.73 -10.38 -76.59
N GLY A 2 1.59 -10.60 -75.27
CA GLY A 2 0.66 -9.76 -74.49
C GLY A 2 0.20 -10.24 -73.11
N LYS A 3 0.97 -11.05 -72.37
CA LYS A 3 0.55 -11.52 -71.03
C LYS A 3 1.61 -11.41 -69.91
N LYS A 4 2.64 -10.56 -70.06
CA LYS A 4 3.70 -10.41 -69.03
C LYS A 4 3.51 -9.22 -68.07
N GLY A 5 2.57 -8.31 -68.32
CA GLY A 5 2.36 -7.12 -67.47
C GLY A 5 1.46 -7.35 -66.25
N ILE A 6 0.43 -8.18 -66.37
CA ILE A 6 -0.58 -8.38 -65.31
C ILE A 6 0.03 -9.04 -64.07
N THR A 7 0.94 -9.99 -64.25
CA THR A 7 1.61 -10.69 -63.14
C THR A 7 2.49 -9.75 -62.30
N ALA A 8 3.15 -8.79 -62.95
CA ALA A 8 3.96 -7.78 -62.24
C ALA A 8 3.09 -6.82 -61.43
N VAL A 9 1.93 -6.41 -61.98
CA VAL A 9 1.00 -5.51 -61.28
C VAL A 9 0.38 -6.17 -60.05
N VAL A 10 -0.04 -7.44 -60.17
CA VAL A 10 -0.61 -8.18 -59.03
C VAL A 10 0.41 -8.35 -57.91
N ALA A 11 1.69 -8.60 -58.24
CA ALA A 11 2.76 -8.70 -57.25
C ALA A 11 2.97 -7.39 -56.47
N ILE A 12 2.87 -6.24 -57.13
CA ILE A 12 3.02 -4.92 -56.49
C ILE A 12 1.85 -4.64 -55.53
N VAL A 13 0.62 -4.97 -55.93
CA VAL A 13 -0.57 -4.80 -55.07
C VAL A 13 -0.48 -5.71 -53.85
N LEU A 14 -0.06 -6.95 -54.02
CA LEU A 14 0.16 -7.88 -52.91
C LEU A 14 1.26 -7.40 -51.95
N LEU A 15 2.34 -6.84 -52.50
CA LEU A 15 3.43 -6.28 -51.71
C LEU A 15 2.96 -5.05 -50.91
N LEU A 16 2.15 -4.18 -51.52
CA LEU A 16 1.55 -3.01 -50.84
C LEU A 16 0.58 -3.40 -49.71
N MET A 17 -0.20 -4.47 -49.86
CA MET A 17 -1.08 -4.92 -48.78
C MET A 17 -0.31 -5.42 -47.55
N MET A 18 0.83 -6.10 -47.77
CA MET A 18 1.69 -6.55 -46.68
C MET A 18 2.37 -5.40 -45.95
N THR A 19 2.83 -4.37 -46.66
CA THR A 19 3.46 -3.20 -46.03
C THR A 19 2.46 -2.40 -45.19
N VAL A 20 1.22 -2.23 -45.67
CA VAL A 20 0.16 -1.55 -44.90
C VAL A 20 -0.22 -2.36 -43.64
N ALA A 21 -0.30 -3.69 -43.74
CA ALA A 21 -0.57 -4.55 -42.59
C ALA A 21 0.56 -4.48 -41.54
N ALA A 22 1.81 -4.51 -41.97
CA ALA A 22 2.97 -4.39 -41.09
C ALA A 22 3.04 -3.01 -40.40
N ALA A 23 2.76 -1.94 -41.14
CA ALA A 23 2.71 -0.58 -40.59
C ALA A 23 1.59 -0.42 -39.56
N GLY A 24 0.42 -0.99 -39.80
CA GLY A 24 -0.71 -0.97 -38.85
C GLY A 24 -0.39 -1.71 -37.55
N LEU A 25 0.24 -2.89 -37.63
CA LEU A 25 0.68 -3.64 -36.46
C LEU A 25 1.78 -2.92 -35.67
N ALA A 26 2.74 -2.31 -36.36
CA ALA A 26 3.79 -1.53 -35.71
C ALA A 26 3.21 -0.32 -34.97
N TYR A 27 2.24 0.38 -35.57
CA TYR A 27 1.59 1.53 -34.93
C TYR A 27 0.83 1.13 -33.66
N MET A 28 0.10 0.01 -33.70
CA MET A 28 -0.61 -0.52 -32.53
C MET A 28 0.37 -0.95 -31.42
N TRP A 29 1.50 -1.58 -31.77
CA TRP A 29 2.50 -2.01 -30.80
C TRP A 29 3.21 -0.82 -30.11
N VAL A 30 3.62 0.19 -30.88
CA VAL A 30 4.25 1.40 -30.32
C VAL A 30 3.27 2.19 -29.46
N GLY A 31 2.02 2.34 -29.90
CA GLY A 31 0.98 3.00 -29.11
C GLY A 31 0.65 2.26 -27.81
N GLY A 32 0.68 0.94 -27.83
CA GLY A 32 0.52 0.10 -26.64
C GLY A 32 1.69 0.22 -25.66
N LEU A 33 2.93 0.24 -26.16
CA LEU A 33 4.13 0.43 -25.34
C LEU A 33 4.17 1.81 -24.68
N GLN A 34 3.82 2.89 -25.39
CA GLN A 34 3.79 4.23 -24.82
C GLN A 34 2.76 4.36 -23.71
N LYS A 35 1.53 3.86 -23.92
CA LYS A 35 0.48 3.87 -22.89
C LYS A 35 0.89 3.02 -21.68
N GLY A 36 1.33 1.79 -21.92
CA GLY A 36 1.76 0.90 -20.85
C GLY A 36 2.93 1.45 -20.02
N ALA A 37 3.93 2.06 -20.68
CA ALA A 37 5.09 2.63 -20.00
C ALA A 37 4.76 3.90 -19.22
N GLN A 38 3.92 4.80 -19.76
CA GLN A 38 3.46 5.98 -19.03
C GLN A 38 2.56 5.60 -17.85
N ASP A 39 1.61 4.70 -18.04
CA ASP A 39 0.68 4.32 -16.97
C ASP A 39 1.42 3.57 -15.84
N THR A 40 2.29 2.62 -16.18
CA THR A 40 3.06 1.85 -15.17
C THR A 40 4.06 2.74 -14.43
N GLY A 41 4.76 3.62 -15.14
CA GLY A 41 5.74 4.53 -14.54
C GLY A 41 5.09 5.53 -13.59
N THR A 42 3.97 6.13 -14.00
CA THR A 42 3.29 7.16 -13.20
C THR A 42 2.58 6.56 -11.99
N GLN A 43 1.96 5.39 -12.13
CA GLN A 43 1.33 4.68 -11.01
C GLN A 43 2.37 4.21 -9.98
N GLY A 44 3.49 3.65 -10.44
CA GLY A 44 4.56 3.22 -9.54
C GLY A 44 5.18 4.38 -8.75
N VAL A 45 5.43 5.52 -9.40
CA VAL A 45 5.95 6.72 -8.73
C VAL A 45 4.96 7.29 -7.73
N ASN A 46 3.67 7.36 -8.07
CA ASN A 46 2.64 7.84 -7.16
C ASN A 46 2.50 6.95 -5.93
N GLN A 47 2.57 5.63 -6.11
CA GLN A 47 2.51 4.68 -5.00
C GLN A 47 3.74 4.79 -4.11
N ILE A 48 4.95 4.88 -4.67
CA ILE A 48 6.18 5.09 -3.90
C ILE A 48 6.18 6.43 -3.18
N GLN A 49 5.67 7.49 -3.82
CA GLN A 49 5.59 8.81 -3.21
C GLN A 49 4.57 8.85 -2.07
N GLN A 50 3.38 8.26 -2.28
CA GLN A 50 2.43 8.04 -1.20
C GLN A 50 3.04 7.16 -0.11
N GLN A 51 3.90 6.20 -0.47
CA GLN A 51 4.69 5.35 0.43
C GLN A 51 5.87 6.03 1.16
N ALA A 52 6.28 7.22 0.73
CA ALA A 52 7.25 8.03 1.45
C ALA A 52 6.56 9.07 2.36
N GLN A 53 5.33 9.45 2.04
CA GLN A 53 4.64 10.58 2.66
C GLN A 53 3.75 10.23 3.86
N THR A 54 3.37 8.96 4.06
CA THR A 54 2.57 8.50 5.21
C THR A 54 3.38 7.55 6.10
N SER A 55 4.24 8.11 6.94
CA SER A 55 5.01 7.34 7.93
C SER A 55 4.33 7.40 9.29
N LEU A 56 4.13 6.24 9.93
CA LEU A 56 3.54 6.13 11.27
C LEU A 56 4.56 5.49 12.22
N LYS A 57 4.56 5.95 13.47
CA LYS A 57 5.40 5.42 14.55
C LYS A 57 4.55 5.27 15.81
N ALA A 58 4.72 4.20 16.59
CA ALA A 58 4.24 4.19 17.97
C ALA A 58 5.31 4.76 18.89
N ASP A 59 4.90 5.69 19.74
CA ASP A 59 5.76 6.29 20.75
C ASP A 59 5.75 5.48 22.05
N SER A 60 4.58 4.97 22.46
CA SER A 60 4.43 4.18 23.68
C SER A 60 3.16 3.33 23.69
N MET A 61 3.15 2.29 24.52
CA MET A 61 2.03 1.39 24.76
C MET A 61 1.87 1.13 26.27
N TRP A 62 0.72 1.41 26.85
CA TRP A 62 0.52 1.23 28.30
C TRP A 62 -0.78 0.52 28.63
N ASN A 63 -0.85 0.04 29.86
CA ASN A 63 -2.08 -0.51 30.40
C ASN A 63 -3.04 0.60 30.83
N ASN A 64 -4.27 0.61 30.31
CA ASN A 64 -5.29 1.54 30.75
C ASN A 64 -6.04 1.06 32.00
N SER A 65 -6.93 1.92 32.51
CA SER A 65 -7.76 1.63 33.69
C SER A 65 -8.69 0.41 33.51
N LEU A 66 -8.92 -0.06 32.27
CA LEU A 66 -9.74 -1.22 31.93
C LEU A 66 -8.89 -2.49 31.67
N SER A 67 -7.60 -2.49 32.01
CA SER A 67 -6.67 -3.61 31.74
C SER A 67 -6.41 -3.89 30.25
N ASN A 68 -6.65 -2.90 29.38
CA ASN A 68 -6.43 -3.01 27.94
C ASN A 68 -5.23 -2.18 27.49
N ILE A 69 -4.67 -2.55 26.33
CA ILE A 69 -3.56 -1.84 25.71
C ILE A 69 -4.05 -0.49 25.18
N SER A 70 -3.37 0.58 25.56
CA SER A 70 -3.45 1.90 24.93
C SER A 70 -2.18 2.19 24.19
N ILE A 71 -2.28 2.76 22.99
CA ILE A 71 -1.15 3.01 22.11
C ILE A 71 -1.12 4.50 21.75
N ALA A 72 0.02 5.15 21.91
CA ALA A 72 0.28 6.48 21.36
C ALA A 72 0.92 6.33 19.98
N LEU A 73 0.20 6.75 18.95
CA LEU A 73 0.65 6.75 17.56
C LEU A 73 0.95 8.15 17.11
N ARG A 74 2.12 8.34 16.51
CA ARG A 74 2.57 9.57 15.89
C ARG A 74 2.62 9.39 14.38
N ASN A 75 2.09 10.38 13.66
CA ASN A 75 2.34 10.50 12.23
C ASN A 75 3.64 11.27 12.02
N THR A 76 4.67 10.56 11.56
CA THR A 76 5.98 11.11 11.16
C THR A 76 6.04 11.44 9.67
N GLY A 77 4.98 11.17 8.92
CA GLY A 77 4.82 11.54 7.53
C GLY A 77 4.41 13.00 7.33
N THR A 78 4.29 13.37 6.06
CA THR A 78 3.90 14.70 5.59
C THR A 78 2.43 14.79 5.19
N THR A 79 1.72 13.67 5.15
CA THR A 79 0.30 13.59 4.79
C THR A 79 -0.53 12.95 5.91
N ALA A 80 -1.81 13.34 6.01
CA ALA A 80 -2.70 12.79 7.02
C ALA A 80 -3.02 11.32 6.73
N VAL A 81 -3.08 10.50 7.78
CA VAL A 81 -3.40 9.07 7.67
C VAL A 81 -4.73 8.79 8.33
N ASP A 82 -5.68 8.29 7.56
CA ASP A 82 -6.96 7.80 8.07
C ASP A 82 -6.80 6.33 8.50
N LEU A 83 -6.86 6.11 9.81
CA LEU A 83 -6.74 4.80 10.44
C LEU A 83 -8.01 3.97 10.30
N GLY A 84 -9.14 4.57 9.90
CA GLY A 84 -10.41 3.89 9.64
C GLY A 84 -10.76 3.71 8.16
N ALA A 85 -9.86 4.08 7.26
CA ALA A 85 -10.09 3.97 5.83
C ALA A 85 -10.32 2.52 5.38
N ALA A 86 -11.10 2.35 4.30
CA ALA A 86 -11.32 1.05 3.68
C ALA A 86 -9.97 0.45 3.21
N GLY A 87 -9.61 -0.72 3.74
CA GLY A 87 -8.33 -1.38 3.47
C GLY A 87 -7.33 -1.35 4.63
N THR A 88 -7.64 -0.66 5.73
CA THR A 88 -6.86 -0.81 6.97
C THR A 88 -7.17 -2.16 7.62
N ALA A 89 -6.13 -2.98 7.83
CA ALA A 89 -6.23 -4.27 8.51
C ALA A 89 -5.37 -4.27 9.77
N TYR A 90 -5.90 -4.85 10.84
CA TYR A 90 -5.18 -5.00 12.10
C TYR A 90 -4.88 -6.47 12.32
N TYR A 91 -3.68 -6.75 12.78
CA TYR A 91 -3.23 -8.09 13.09
C TYR A 91 -2.77 -8.14 14.55
N LEU A 92 -3.23 -9.15 15.28
CA LEU A 92 -2.77 -9.49 16.61
C LEU A 92 -1.98 -10.81 16.53
N ASN A 93 -0.71 -10.79 16.91
CA ASN A 93 0.18 -11.96 16.83
C ASN A 93 0.17 -12.63 15.44
N GLY A 94 0.06 -11.83 14.38
CA GLY A 94 0.02 -12.29 12.98
C GLY A 94 -1.35 -12.76 12.47
N GLN A 95 -2.39 -12.77 13.32
CA GLN A 95 -3.76 -13.12 12.91
C GLN A 95 -4.62 -11.86 12.74
N ALA A 96 -5.46 -11.81 11.71
CA ALA A 96 -6.35 -10.68 11.49
C ALA A 96 -7.30 -10.53 12.70
N ALA A 97 -7.38 -9.32 13.26
CA ALA A 97 -8.16 -9.02 14.44
C ALA A 97 -8.96 -7.73 14.26
N THR A 98 -10.13 -7.66 14.89
CA THR A 98 -10.92 -6.43 14.94
C THR A 98 -10.53 -5.66 16.19
N ILE A 99 -9.67 -4.66 16.02
CA ILE A 99 -9.26 -3.77 17.10
C ILE A 99 -10.14 -2.52 17.09
N THR A 100 -10.90 -2.32 18.16
CA THR A 100 -11.72 -1.11 18.32
C THR A 100 -10.85 0.07 18.75
N GLY A 101 -11.23 1.29 18.37
CA GLY A 101 -10.53 2.53 18.76
C GLY A 101 -9.78 3.22 17.60
N PHE A 102 -9.52 2.50 16.51
CA PHE A 102 -8.88 3.03 15.30
C PHE A 102 -9.88 3.54 14.25
N SER A 103 -11.13 3.05 14.29
CA SER A 103 -12.16 3.42 13.32
C SER A 103 -12.52 4.90 13.39
N GLY A 104 -12.51 5.58 12.24
CA GLY A 104 -12.87 6.99 12.11
C GLY A 104 -11.84 7.96 12.67
N GLN A 105 -10.63 7.49 12.98
CA GLN A 105 -9.54 8.34 13.46
C GLN A 105 -8.65 8.77 12.30
N SER A 106 -8.45 10.07 12.14
CA SER A 106 -7.50 10.63 11.18
C SER A 106 -6.35 11.30 11.93
N LEU A 107 -5.13 10.94 11.56
CA LEU A 107 -3.91 11.46 12.18
C LEU A 107 -3.21 12.43 11.24
N ALA A 108 -3.28 13.72 11.54
CA ALA A 108 -2.60 14.74 10.75
C ALA A 108 -1.05 14.64 10.92
N PRO A 109 -0.26 15.21 10.00
CA PRO A 109 1.20 15.22 10.10
C PRO A 109 1.69 15.76 11.45
N ASN A 110 2.69 15.10 12.04
CA ASN A 110 3.30 15.44 13.34
C ASN A 110 2.36 15.42 14.55
N GLN A 111 1.12 14.94 14.40
CA GLN A 111 0.22 14.76 15.53
C GLN A 111 0.43 13.40 16.20
N VAL A 112 0.10 13.35 17.48
CA VAL A 112 0.04 12.12 18.27
C VAL A 112 -1.40 11.86 18.65
N LEU A 113 -1.86 10.63 18.43
CA LEU A 113 -3.16 10.16 18.84
C LEU A 113 -3.01 8.96 19.77
N THR A 114 -3.72 9.03 20.88
CA THR A 114 -3.85 7.90 21.80
C THR A 114 -5.08 7.09 21.44
N ILE A 115 -4.88 5.78 21.24
CA ILE A 115 -5.93 4.84 20.90
C ILE A 115 -6.05 3.80 22.01
N ASN A 116 -7.26 3.71 22.57
CA ASN A 116 -7.62 2.66 23.51
C ASN A 116 -8.12 1.44 22.72
N THR A 117 -7.43 0.31 22.87
CA THR A 117 -7.82 -0.93 22.20
C THR A 117 -8.75 -1.77 23.09
N ASN A 118 -9.44 -2.74 22.49
CA ASN A 118 -10.14 -3.83 23.18
C ASN A 118 -9.22 -5.03 23.49
N VAL A 119 -7.92 -4.92 23.23
CA VAL A 119 -6.97 -6.00 23.44
C VAL A 119 -6.47 -5.92 24.88
N SER A 120 -6.62 -7.01 25.63
CA SER A 120 -6.12 -7.09 27.00
C SER A 120 -4.60 -6.89 27.06
N PHE A 121 -4.13 -6.18 28.08
CA PHE A 121 -2.70 -6.01 28.33
C PHE A 121 -2.05 -7.36 28.64
N PRO A 122 -0.88 -7.69 28.06
CA PRO A 122 -0.23 -8.97 28.32
C PRO A 122 0.17 -9.14 29.79
N SER A 123 0.01 -10.35 30.33
CA SER A 123 0.60 -10.72 31.62
C SER A 123 2.11 -10.95 31.47
N VAL A 124 2.85 -10.94 32.59
CA VAL A 124 4.32 -10.92 32.75
C VAL A 124 5.14 -12.01 31.99
N ALA A 125 4.52 -12.83 31.14
CA ALA A 125 5.17 -13.86 30.34
C ALA A 125 4.63 -13.96 28.89
N GLN A 126 3.85 -12.98 28.43
CA GLN A 126 3.28 -12.97 27.09
C GLN A 126 3.70 -11.73 26.32
N THR A 127 4.32 -11.91 25.16
CA THR A 127 4.54 -10.83 24.21
C THR A 127 3.31 -10.68 23.33
N LYS A 128 2.81 -9.45 23.14
CA LYS A 128 1.76 -9.16 22.16
C LYS A 128 2.30 -8.28 21.05
N ILE A 129 2.10 -8.73 19.82
CA ILE A 129 2.48 -8.00 18.61
C ILE A 129 1.20 -7.48 17.95
N ILE A 130 1.06 -6.16 17.86
CA ILE A 130 -0.01 -5.51 17.11
C ILE A 130 0.60 -4.97 15.82
N ARG A 131 0.11 -5.42 14.67
CA ARG A 131 0.50 -4.88 13.38
C ARG A 131 -0.68 -4.16 12.74
N LEU A 132 -0.42 -2.96 12.25
CA LEU A 132 -1.36 -2.15 11.49
C LEU A 132 -0.89 -2.13 10.03
N ALA A 133 -1.72 -2.66 9.15
CA ALA A 133 -1.58 -2.55 7.71
C ALA A 133 -2.53 -1.46 7.22
N THR A 134 -2.02 -0.42 6.56
CA THR A 134 -2.85 0.65 5.97
C THR A 134 -3.02 0.47 4.46
N PRO A 135 -4.05 1.09 3.83
CA PRO A 135 -4.30 0.96 2.39
C PRO A 135 -3.14 1.42 1.50
N GLY A 136 -2.25 2.27 2.02
CA GLY A 136 -1.02 2.71 1.33
C GLY A 136 0.10 1.67 1.28
N GLY A 137 -0.12 0.47 1.84
CA GLY A 137 0.88 -0.60 1.89
C GLY A 137 1.90 -0.44 3.02
N TYR A 138 1.58 0.35 4.04
CA TYR A 138 2.43 0.48 5.22
C TYR A 138 2.01 -0.49 6.29
N ASP A 139 3.01 -1.23 6.77
CA ASP A 139 2.90 -2.11 7.91
C ASP A 139 3.76 -1.57 9.05
N ILE A 140 3.11 -1.19 10.13
CA ILE A 140 3.79 -0.87 11.39
C ILE A 140 3.49 -1.99 12.37
N SER A 141 4.51 -2.50 13.04
CA SER A 141 4.38 -3.54 14.05
C SER A 141 4.88 -3.01 15.38
N PHE A 142 4.10 -3.30 16.41
CA PHE A 142 4.35 -2.87 17.78
C PHE A 142 4.38 -4.10 18.65
N THR A 143 5.43 -4.23 19.43
CA THR A 143 5.65 -5.37 20.31
C THR A 143 5.63 -4.88 21.74
N CYS A 144 4.65 -5.32 22.52
CA CYS A 144 4.64 -5.08 23.96
C CYS A 144 5.11 -6.35 24.67
N ASP A 145 6.24 -6.21 25.38
CA ASP A 145 6.79 -7.22 26.26
C ASP A 145 6.78 -6.68 27.70
N PRO A 146 5.94 -7.24 28.60
CA PRO A 146 5.83 -6.77 29.97
C PRO A 146 7.04 -7.12 30.84
N THR A 147 7.98 -7.95 30.38
CA THR A 147 9.18 -8.33 31.17
C THR A 147 10.25 -7.24 31.22
N THR A 148 10.25 -6.33 30.24
CA THR A 148 11.19 -5.20 30.16
C THR A 148 10.62 -3.90 30.72
N ALA A 149 9.31 -3.86 30.97
CA ALA A 149 8.61 -2.67 31.41
C ALA A 149 8.52 -2.64 32.95
N GLY A 150 9.16 -1.63 33.57
CA GLY A 150 9.20 -1.43 35.01
C GLY A 150 7.82 -1.15 35.65
N PRO A 151 7.76 -0.99 36.98
CA PRO A 151 6.50 -0.86 37.72
C PRO A 151 5.78 0.44 37.33
N GLY A 152 4.74 0.30 36.49
CA GLY A 152 4.04 1.40 35.80
C GLY A 152 3.88 1.14 34.30
N VAL A 153 3.68 -0.13 33.95
CA VAL A 153 4.08 -0.81 32.70
C VAL A 153 3.69 -0.09 31.41
N THR A 154 4.58 0.80 30.97
CA THR A 154 4.68 1.30 29.58
C THR A 154 5.66 0.39 28.84
N CYS A 155 5.11 -0.36 27.89
CA CYS A 155 5.78 -0.74 26.65
C CYS A 155 5.80 0.50 25.70
#